data_AF-A0A915LRF1-F1
#
_entry.id   AF-A0A915LRF1-F1
#
_cell.length_a   1.000
_cell.length_b   1.000
_cell.length_c   1.000
_cell.angle_alpha   90.00
_cell.angle_beta   90.00
_cell.angle_gamma   90.00
#
_symmetry.space_group_name_H-M   'P 1'
#
loop_
_entity.id
_entity.type
_entity.pdbx_description
1 polymer ?
#
loop_
_entity_poly.entity_id
_entity_poly.type
_entity_poly.pdbx_seq_one_letter_code
_entity_poly.pdbx_strand_id
1 'polypeptide(L)'
;MDNQPIVVDPLTQIDEQTLQRALMCSLCTPFVLLIILFVVYLQFSESLRHFFFIRMINFTFPENYSAIATNKSLDFASPLVVVYALKSKDPMIKLYGLKQLQRTCCGTPMQRIPLYSLSQPGEHPRNWLALREVSVQLIQDVIYHLQQQTKFHCVGVGGRKAAIAEFIEKDEQFQAELQPRKVIRLPFFVEALLLKASRLFFYLFHSPILGAYETLCALLAIKVLSRTIIHSIEEDRFGVVQKDLKLCISKLTRLSIAIDAYVRARGRSATPSNINQFNVHLLDVELASALKDIRTVFAPYIE
;
A
#
# COMPACT_ATOMS: atom_id res chain seq x y z
N MET A 1 10.57 -37.16 87.22
CA MET A 1 11.28 -36.33 86.24
C MET A 1 10.35 -36.22 85.05
N ASP A 2 9.47 -35.23 85.09
CA ASP A 2 8.38 -35.08 84.13
C ASP A 2 8.83 -34.14 83.01
N ASN A 3 8.87 -34.66 81.78
CA ASN A 3 9.09 -33.90 80.56
C ASN A 3 7.81 -33.14 80.22
N GLN A 4 7.83 -31.82 80.42
CA GLN A 4 6.84 -30.90 79.84
C GLN A 4 7.21 -30.62 78.37
N PRO A 5 6.27 -30.72 77.42
CA PRO A 5 6.51 -30.34 76.04
C PRO A 5 6.49 -28.82 75.89
N ILE A 6 7.49 -28.29 75.20
CA ILE A 6 7.59 -26.88 74.84
C ILE A 6 6.50 -26.58 73.79
N VAL A 7 5.52 -25.78 74.18
CA VAL A 7 4.51 -25.21 73.28
C VAL A 7 5.20 -24.15 72.42
N VAL A 8 5.38 -24.43 71.14
CA VAL A 8 5.86 -23.46 70.15
C VAL A 8 4.66 -22.65 69.67
N ASP A 9 4.69 -21.33 69.90
CA ASP A 9 3.62 -20.41 69.50
C ASP A 9 3.34 -20.47 67.98
N PRO A 10 2.07 -20.43 67.52
CA PRO A 10 1.72 -20.53 66.10
C PRO A 10 1.92 -19.23 65.29
N LEU A 11 2.51 -18.18 65.88
CA LEU A 11 2.46 -16.82 65.36
C LEU A 11 3.57 -16.44 64.36
N THR A 12 4.49 -17.35 64.04
CA THR A 12 5.63 -17.07 63.13
C THR A 12 5.52 -17.75 61.76
N GLN A 13 4.42 -18.44 61.48
CA GLN A 13 4.15 -19.05 60.17
C GLN A 13 3.23 -18.15 59.33
N ILE A 14 3.57 -16.86 59.21
CA ILE A 14 3.00 -16.00 58.16
C ILE A 14 3.63 -16.45 56.84
N ASP A 15 3.01 -17.51 56.32
CA ASP A 15 2.95 -18.03 54.97
C ASP A 15 3.89 -17.36 53.95
N GLU A 16 5.07 -17.95 53.78
CA GLU A 16 6.07 -17.60 52.76
C GLU A 16 5.45 -17.56 51.35
N GLN A 17 4.38 -18.32 51.10
CA GLN A 17 3.58 -18.26 49.89
C GLN A 17 2.81 -16.94 49.72
N THR A 18 2.30 -16.36 50.80
CA THR A 18 1.61 -15.06 50.77
C THR A 18 2.60 -13.93 50.47
N LEU A 19 3.83 -14.02 50.99
CA LEU A 19 4.91 -13.09 50.68
C LEU A 19 5.37 -13.20 49.22
N GLN A 20 5.51 -14.42 48.68
CA GLN A 20 5.84 -14.62 47.26
C GLN A 20 4.76 -14.11 46.31
N ARG A 21 3.47 -14.29 46.65
CA ARG A 21 2.35 -13.74 45.86
C ARG A 21 2.33 -12.21 45.90
N ALA A 22 2.62 -11.60 47.05
CA ALA A 22 2.72 -10.15 47.18
C ALA A 22 3.89 -9.58 46.37
N LEU A 23 5.06 -10.23 46.37
CA LEU A 23 6.23 -9.86 45.56
C LEU A 23 5.95 -9.98 44.06
N MET A 24 5.28 -11.05 43.63
CA MET A 24 4.88 -11.22 42.22
C MET A 24 3.86 -10.17 41.76
N CYS A 25 2.89 -9.79 42.61
CA CYS A 25 1.98 -8.68 42.33
C CYS A 25 2.68 -7.31 42.30
N SER A 26 3.67 -7.10 43.17
CA SER A 26 4.46 -5.87 43.24
C SER A 26 5.39 -5.67 42.03
N LEU A 27 5.90 -6.75 41.42
CA LEU A 27 6.72 -6.67 40.20
C LEU A 27 5.87 -6.66 38.91
N CYS A 28 4.69 -7.29 38.93
CA CYS A 28 3.85 -7.36 37.73
C CYS A 28 3.12 -6.04 37.44
N THR A 29 2.68 -5.33 38.49
CA THR A 29 2.00 -4.02 38.36
C THR A 29 2.82 -2.94 37.63
N PRO A 30 4.11 -2.69 37.92
CA PRO A 30 4.89 -1.70 37.17
C PRO A 30 5.14 -2.13 35.72
N PHE A 31 5.26 -3.44 35.45
CA PHE A 31 5.46 -3.96 34.10
C PHE A 31 4.21 -3.76 33.23
N VAL A 32 3.03 -4.04 33.78
CA VAL A 32 1.74 -3.79 33.11
C VAL A 32 1.55 -2.28 32.88
N LEU A 33 1.89 -1.45 33.85
CA LEU A 33 1.79 0.00 33.72
C LEU A 33 2.74 0.56 32.64
N LEU A 34 3.95 0.01 32.54
CA LEU A 34 4.92 0.37 31.51
C LEU A 34 4.45 -0.05 30.10
N ILE A 35 3.83 -1.23 29.98
CA ILE A 35 3.20 -1.66 28.72
C ILE A 35 2.05 -0.70 28.33
N ILE A 36 1.20 -0.31 29.29
CA ILE A 36 0.11 0.64 29.04
C ILE A 36 0.67 2.00 28.60
N LEU A 37 1.68 2.53 29.30
CA LEU A 37 2.33 3.79 28.93
C LEU A 37 2.98 3.72 27.54
N PHE A 38 3.61 2.60 27.20
CA PHE A 38 4.19 2.38 25.89
C PHE A 38 3.11 2.37 24.79
N VAL A 39 1.98 1.70 25.02
CA VAL A 39 0.82 1.70 24.10
C VAL A 39 0.25 3.12 23.94
N VAL A 40 0.08 3.86 25.04
CA VAL A 40 -0.41 5.26 24.99
C VAL A 40 0.56 6.16 24.24
N TYR A 41 1.87 6.04 24.50
CA TYR A 41 2.90 6.80 23.78
C TYR A 41 2.85 6.53 22.28
N LEU A 42 2.70 5.26 21.90
CA LEU A 42 2.61 4.86 20.50
C LEU A 42 1.33 5.39 19.83
N GLN A 43 0.17 5.29 20.48
CA GLN A 43 -1.09 5.87 20.00
C GLN A 43 -1.03 7.39 19.88
N PHE A 44 -0.38 8.07 20.84
CA PHE A 44 -0.15 9.50 20.78
C PHE A 44 0.79 9.86 19.63
N SER A 45 1.85 9.08 19.39
CA SER A 45 2.76 9.29 18.25
C SER A 45 2.06 9.14 16.90
N GLU A 46 1.13 8.18 16.77
CA GLU A 46 0.32 7.99 15.57
C GLU A 46 -0.66 9.14 15.38
N SER A 47 -1.26 9.63 16.48
CA SER A 47 -2.15 10.79 16.47
C SER A 47 -1.41 12.07 16.07
N LEU A 48 -0.19 12.26 16.56
CA LEU A 48 0.69 13.36 16.12
C LEU A 48 1.07 13.18 14.65
N ARG A 49 1.37 11.95 14.20
CA ARG A 49 1.64 11.68 12.78
C ARG A 49 0.41 12.02 11.92
N HIS A 50 -0.79 11.61 12.32
CA HIS A 50 -2.02 11.96 11.63
C HIS A 50 -2.29 13.47 11.65
N PHE A 51 -2.11 14.12 12.80
CA PHE A 51 -2.34 15.56 12.93
C PHE A 51 -1.36 16.40 12.11
N PHE A 52 -0.07 16.06 12.12
CA PHE A 52 0.95 16.81 11.37
C PHE A 52 1.05 16.40 9.89
N PHE A 53 0.88 15.13 9.53
CA PHE A 53 1.02 14.67 8.14
C PHE A 53 -0.30 14.64 7.35
N ILE A 54 -1.46 14.40 7.98
CA ILE A 54 -2.75 14.31 7.27
C ILE A 54 -3.52 15.63 7.33
N ARG A 55 -3.37 16.41 8.41
CA ARG A 55 -3.93 17.77 8.48
C ARG A 55 -3.04 18.83 7.82
N MET A 56 -2.05 18.41 7.02
CA MET A 56 -1.35 19.33 6.12
C MET A 56 -2.38 19.93 5.16
N ILE A 57 -2.78 21.15 5.51
CA ILE A 57 -2.89 22.31 4.62
C ILE A 57 -3.38 21.90 3.25
N ASN A 58 -4.63 22.26 2.91
CA ASN A 58 -5.09 22.34 1.53
C ASN A 58 -4.05 23.16 0.74
N PHE A 59 -3.06 22.49 0.20
CA PHE A 59 -2.05 23.11 -0.61
C PHE A 59 -2.70 23.18 -1.98
N THR A 60 -3.36 24.30 -2.23
CA THR A 60 -3.77 24.69 -3.57
C THR A 60 -2.48 24.66 -4.38
N PHE A 61 -2.30 23.57 -5.13
CA PHE A 61 -1.12 23.40 -5.97
C PHE A 61 -1.05 24.63 -6.87
N PRO A 62 0.04 25.41 -6.85
CA PRO A 62 0.15 26.53 -7.75
C PRO A 62 -0.05 26.03 -9.18
N GLU A 63 -0.93 26.69 -9.92
CA GLU A 63 -1.38 26.22 -11.23
C GLU A 63 -0.22 26.12 -12.23
N ASN A 64 0.87 26.84 -11.98
CA ASN A 64 2.04 26.89 -12.85
C ASN A 64 3.33 26.89 -12.03
N TYR A 65 4.01 25.75 -11.90
CA TYR A 65 5.46 25.78 -11.71
C TYR A 65 6.11 26.06 -13.07
N SER A 66 6.03 27.30 -13.54
CA SER A 66 7.08 27.80 -14.42
C SER A 66 8.29 28.05 -13.53
N ALA A 67 9.07 27.00 -13.27
CA ALA A 67 10.41 27.20 -12.71
C ALA A 67 11.13 28.17 -13.66
N ILE A 68 11.56 29.30 -13.10
CA ILE A 68 12.30 30.34 -13.81
C ILE A 68 13.40 29.67 -14.63
N ALA A 69 13.38 29.90 -15.94
CA ALA A 69 14.37 29.37 -16.88
C ALA A 69 15.74 29.97 -16.55
N THR A 70 16.51 29.32 -15.68
CA THR A 70 17.88 29.69 -15.38
C THR A 70 18.82 29.13 -16.45
N ASN A 71 18.94 29.86 -17.56
CA ASN A 71 20.12 30.03 -18.44
C ASN A 71 20.76 28.78 -19.10
N LYS A 72 20.34 27.58 -18.72
CA LYS A 72 20.52 26.29 -19.37
C LYS A 72 19.15 25.66 -19.29
N SER A 73 18.50 25.47 -20.42
CA SER A 73 17.15 24.91 -20.53
C SER A 73 17.07 23.50 -19.92
N LEU A 74 17.00 23.41 -18.58
CA LEU A 74 16.37 22.28 -17.91
C LEU A 74 14.87 22.47 -18.15
N ASP A 75 14.46 22.04 -19.32
CA ASP A 75 13.06 21.92 -19.64
C ASP A 75 12.51 20.85 -18.68
N PHE A 76 11.88 21.26 -17.57
CA PHE A 76 11.17 20.34 -16.68
C PHE A 76 9.98 19.69 -17.40
N ALA A 77 9.61 20.21 -18.59
CA ALA A 77 8.74 19.55 -19.56
C ALA A 77 9.41 18.35 -20.27
N SER A 78 10.73 18.19 -20.17
CA SER A 78 11.43 17.02 -20.69
C SER A 78 11.05 15.79 -19.86
N PRO A 79 10.50 14.74 -20.49
CA PRO A 79 10.11 13.52 -19.79
C PRO A 79 11.27 12.85 -19.04
N LEU A 80 12.51 13.16 -19.45
CA LEU A 80 13.72 12.66 -18.79
C LEU A 80 13.79 13.11 -17.32
N VAL A 81 13.43 14.36 -17.00
CA VAL A 81 13.44 14.88 -15.62
C VAL A 81 12.38 14.17 -14.78
N VAL A 82 11.23 13.89 -15.38
CA VAL A 82 10.13 13.16 -14.73
C VAL A 82 10.57 11.73 -14.41
N VAL A 83 11.25 11.02 -15.32
CA VAL A 83 11.76 9.67 -15.09
C VAL A 83 12.74 9.59 -13.90
N TYR A 84 13.61 10.59 -13.73
CA TYR A 84 14.50 10.65 -12.56
C TYR A 84 13.72 10.89 -11.26
N ALA A 85 12.72 11.77 -11.28
CA ALA A 85 11.86 12.03 -10.13
C ALA A 85 11.08 10.78 -9.70
N LEU A 86 10.59 9.97 -10.65
CA LEU A 86 9.87 8.71 -10.35
C LEU A 86 10.75 7.67 -9.65
N LYS A 87 12.06 7.67 -9.92
CA LYS A 87 13.04 6.77 -9.29
C LYS A 87 13.57 7.29 -7.95
N SER A 88 13.15 8.48 -7.52
CA SER A 88 13.59 9.05 -6.25
C SER A 88 13.18 8.19 -5.06
N LYS A 89 14.05 8.15 -4.04
CA LYS A 89 13.74 7.56 -2.73
C LYS A 89 12.84 8.48 -1.89
N ASP A 90 12.84 9.78 -2.19
CA ASP A 90 12.01 10.76 -1.50
C ASP A 90 10.54 10.63 -1.94
N PRO A 91 9.60 10.40 -1.02
CA PRO A 91 8.19 10.22 -1.35
C PRO A 91 7.56 11.48 -1.96
N MET A 92 7.94 12.67 -1.50
CA MET A 92 7.41 13.91 -2.05
C MET A 92 7.89 14.14 -3.48
N ILE A 93 9.19 13.97 -3.74
CA ILE A 93 9.73 14.10 -5.11
C ILE A 93 9.04 13.12 -6.06
N LYS A 94 8.79 11.89 -5.60
CA LYS A 94 8.08 10.89 -6.38
C LYS A 94 6.63 11.29 -6.66
N LEU A 95 5.91 11.81 -5.66
CA LEU A 95 4.54 12.29 -5.83
C LEU A 95 4.46 13.48 -6.81
N TYR A 96 5.36 14.46 -6.68
CA TYR A 96 5.45 15.58 -7.61
C TYR A 96 5.79 15.12 -9.03
N GLY A 97 6.71 14.15 -9.17
CA GLY A 97 7.03 13.53 -10.45
C GLY A 97 5.82 12.86 -11.10
N LEU A 98 5.07 12.05 -10.35
CA LEU A 98 3.82 11.42 -10.81
C LEU A 98 2.75 12.45 -11.17
N LYS A 99 2.63 13.52 -10.40
CA LYS A 99 1.65 14.59 -10.64
C LYS A 99 1.97 15.37 -11.90
N GLN A 100 3.24 15.68 -12.14
CA GLN A 100 3.69 16.31 -13.37
C GLN A 100 3.44 15.39 -14.56
N LEU A 101 3.75 14.09 -14.42
CA LEU A 101 3.49 13.10 -15.46
C LEU A 101 2.00 13.00 -15.81
N GLN A 102 1.14 13.04 -14.80
CA GLN A 102 -0.30 13.08 -15.00
C GLN A 102 -0.71 14.29 -15.85
N ARG A 103 -0.17 15.48 -15.57
CA ARG A 103 -0.43 16.68 -16.38
C ARG A 103 0.03 16.50 -17.82
N THR A 104 1.21 15.93 -18.04
CA THR A 104 1.72 15.61 -19.38
C THR A 104 0.80 14.63 -20.12
N CYS A 105 0.33 13.57 -19.46
CA CYS A 105 -0.53 12.55 -20.08
C CYS A 105 -1.95 13.07 -20.36
N CYS A 106 -2.49 13.93 -19.50
CA CYS A 106 -3.79 14.56 -19.70
C CYS A 106 -3.74 15.82 -20.59
N GLY A 107 -2.55 16.22 -21.04
CA GLY A 107 -2.31 17.47 -21.75
C GLY A 107 -2.54 17.38 -23.26
N THR A 108 -1.74 18.13 -24.01
CA THR A 108 -1.81 18.14 -25.49
C THR A 108 -0.98 17.01 -26.11
N PRO A 109 -1.24 16.61 -27.36
CA PRO A 109 -0.42 15.60 -28.06
C PRO A 109 1.07 15.96 -28.07
N MET A 110 1.41 17.25 -28.21
CA MET A 110 2.80 17.72 -28.19
C MET A 110 3.53 17.41 -26.88
N GLN A 111 2.81 17.42 -25.76
CA GLN A 111 3.36 17.06 -24.46
C GLN A 111 3.52 15.54 -24.29
N ARG A 112 2.68 14.74 -24.96
CA ARG A 112 2.68 13.28 -24.88
C ARG A 112 3.63 12.59 -25.85
N ILE A 113 3.87 13.14 -27.04
CA ILE A 113 4.75 12.56 -28.07
C ILE A 113 6.10 12.05 -27.50
N PRO A 114 6.77 12.79 -26.60
CA PRO A 114 8.02 12.33 -26.01
C PRO A 114 7.92 11.06 -25.14
N LEU A 115 6.73 10.65 -24.70
CA LEU A 115 6.51 9.39 -23.97
C LEU A 115 6.56 8.18 -24.91
N TYR A 116 6.11 8.36 -26.15
CA TYR A 116 6.10 7.34 -27.20
C TYR A 116 7.41 7.29 -28.00
N SER A 117 8.31 8.26 -27.80
CA SER A 117 9.53 8.37 -28.59
C SER A 117 10.63 7.40 -28.14
N LEU A 118 11.50 7.08 -29.09
CA LEU A 118 12.70 6.29 -28.85
C LEU A 118 13.87 7.21 -28.49
N SER A 119 14.68 6.82 -27.50
CA SER A 119 15.89 7.57 -27.14
C SER A 119 16.99 7.33 -28.18
N GLN A 120 17.53 8.39 -28.78
CA GLN A 120 18.74 8.30 -29.62
C GLN A 120 20.01 8.41 -28.76
N PRO A 121 21.10 7.68 -29.06
CA PRO A 121 21.35 6.84 -30.24
C PRO A 121 20.97 5.34 -30.09
N GLY A 122 20.05 4.97 -29.18
CA GLY A 122 19.85 3.56 -28.79
C GLY A 122 18.48 2.93 -29.10
N GLU A 123 17.57 3.62 -29.81
CA GLU A 123 16.21 3.14 -30.15
C GLU A 123 15.38 2.55 -28.99
N HIS A 124 15.70 2.87 -27.74
CA HIS A 124 15.00 2.33 -26.58
C HIS A 124 13.92 3.29 -26.07
N PRO A 125 12.70 2.81 -25.77
CA PRO A 125 11.62 3.66 -25.27
C PRO A 125 11.78 3.94 -23.76
N ARG A 126 12.86 4.63 -23.38
CA ARG A 126 13.24 4.85 -21.97
C ARG A 126 12.13 5.51 -21.15
N ASN A 127 11.43 6.48 -21.73
CA ASN A 127 10.39 7.24 -21.06
C ASN A 127 9.18 6.35 -20.73
N TRP A 128 8.70 5.60 -21.73
CA TRP A 128 7.65 4.61 -21.53
C TRP A 128 8.06 3.53 -20.53
N LEU A 129 9.25 2.95 -20.67
CA LEU A 129 9.69 1.87 -19.78
C LEU A 129 9.72 2.32 -18.31
N ALA A 130 10.26 3.50 -18.03
CA ALA A 130 10.28 4.04 -16.67
C ALA A 130 8.88 4.34 -16.13
N LEU A 131 8.00 4.94 -16.93
CA LEU A 131 6.60 5.18 -16.57
C LEU A 131 5.89 3.86 -16.25
N ARG A 132 6.01 2.89 -17.15
CA ARG A 132 5.40 1.56 -17.04
C ARG A 132 5.90 0.85 -15.79
N GLU A 133 7.21 0.80 -15.57
CA GLU A 133 7.82 0.14 -14.40
C GLU A 133 7.29 0.72 -13.09
N VAL A 134 7.29 2.05 -12.96
CA VAL A 134 6.86 2.72 -11.73
C VAL A 134 5.36 2.55 -11.51
N SER A 135 4.55 2.71 -12.56
CA SER A 135 3.09 2.61 -12.46
C SER A 135 2.65 1.17 -12.14
N VAL A 136 3.24 0.18 -12.83
CA VAL A 136 2.97 -1.24 -12.59
C VAL A 136 3.42 -1.64 -11.19
N GLN A 137 4.58 -1.15 -10.71
CA GLN A 137 5.05 -1.44 -9.36
C GLN A 137 4.10 -0.88 -8.30
N LEU A 138 3.67 0.38 -8.44
CA LEU A 138 2.72 1.00 -7.52
C LEU A 138 1.39 0.23 -7.48
N ILE A 139 0.85 -0.14 -8.63
CA ILE A 139 -0.37 -0.96 -8.72
C ILE A 139 -0.16 -2.33 -8.07
N GLN A 140 0.98 -2.96 -8.31
CA GLN A 140 1.32 -4.26 -7.73
C GLN A 140 1.43 -4.19 -6.21
N ASP A 141 2.02 -3.12 -5.67
CA ASP A 141 2.14 -2.92 -4.22
C ASP A 141 0.73 -2.77 -3.60
N VAL A 142 -0.17 -2.01 -4.23
CA VAL A 142 -1.57 -1.91 -3.77
C VAL A 142 -2.28 -3.27 -3.82
N ILE A 143 -2.13 -4.02 -4.92
CA ILE A 143 -2.70 -5.37 -5.04
C ILE A 143 -2.23 -6.24 -3.88
N TYR A 144 -0.92 -6.24 -3.60
CA TYR A 144 -0.34 -7.01 -2.51
C TYR A 144 -0.95 -6.61 -1.15
N HIS A 145 -1.03 -5.31 -0.86
CA HIS A 145 -1.63 -4.84 0.40
C HIS A 145 -3.10 -5.24 0.55
N LEU A 146 -3.90 -5.13 -0.53
CA LEU A 146 -5.30 -5.55 -0.53
C LEU A 146 -5.44 -7.06 -0.33
N GLN A 147 -4.61 -7.87 -0.98
CA GLN A 147 -4.62 -9.33 -0.84
C GLN A 147 -4.28 -9.76 0.58
N GLN A 148 -3.26 -9.16 1.19
CA GLN A 148 -2.90 -9.43 2.59
C GLN A 148 -4.06 -9.13 3.53
N GLN A 149 -4.69 -7.95 3.39
CA GLN A 149 -5.85 -7.59 4.21
C GLN A 149 -7.06 -8.49 3.98
N THR A 150 -7.27 -8.90 2.73
CA THR A 150 -8.34 -9.85 2.40
C THR A 150 -8.12 -11.19 3.09
N LYS A 151 -6.89 -11.71 3.09
CA LYS A 151 -6.53 -12.93 3.84
C LYS A 151 -6.82 -12.77 5.32
N PHE A 152 -6.42 -11.66 5.95
CA PHE A 152 -6.73 -11.38 7.35
C PHE A 152 -8.24 -11.43 7.65
N HIS A 153 -9.08 -10.85 6.78
CA HIS A 153 -10.53 -10.88 6.93
C HIS A 153 -11.17 -12.27 6.68
N CYS A 154 -10.48 -13.15 5.97
CA CYS A 154 -10.94 -14.50 5.66
C CYS A 154 -10.45 -15.56 6.66
N VAL A 155 -9.43 -15.27 7.49
CA VAL A 155 -8.89 -16.23 8.46
C VAL A 155 -9.97 -16.70 9.45
N GLY A 156 -10.19 -18.00 9.51
CA GLY A 156 -11.13 -18.63 10.45
C GLY A 156 -12.60 -18.52 10.05
N VAL A 157 -12.91 -18.03 8.85
CA VAL A 157 -14.30 -17.88 8.36
C VAL A 157 -14.58 -18.93 7.27
N GLY A 158 -15.58 -19.78 7.52
CA GLY A 158 -16.02 -20.80 6.55
C GLY A 158 -16.84 -20.23 5.36
N GLY A 159 -17.05 -21.06 4.35
CA GLY A 159 -17.92 -20.74 3.20
C GLY A 159 -17.30 -19.74 2.21
N ARG A 160 -18.05 -18.71 1.83
CA ARG A 160 -17.70 -17.79 0.72
C ARG A 160 -16.37 -17.05 0.92
N LYS A 161 -15.95 -16.80 2.16
CA LYS A 161 -14.66 -16.16 2.47
C LYS A 161 -13.46 -17.10 2.31
N ALA A 162 -13.63 -18.39 2.56
CA ALA A 162 -12.59 -19.40 2.33
C ALA A 162 -12.27 -19.53 0.83
N ALA A 163 -13.30 -19.51 -0.03
CA ALA A 163 -13.12 -19.53 -1.48
C ALA A 163 -12.36 -18.30 -2.02
N ILE A 164 -12.57 -17.11 -1.43
CA ILE A 164 -11.81 -15.89 -1.77
C ILE A 164 -10.34 -16.04 -1.39
N ALA A 165 -10.06 -16.62 -0.22
CA ALA A 165 -8.69 -16.86 0.24
C ALA A 165 -7.94 -17.84 -0.68
N GLU A 166 -8.58 -18.94 -1.07
CA GLU A 166 -8.01 -19.93 -2.00
C GLU A 166 -7.74 -19.32 -3.38
N PHE A 167 -8.66 -18.48 -3.88
CA PHE A 167 -8.47 -17.78 -5.15
C PHE A 167 -7.24 -16.85 -5.12
N ILE A 168 -7.05 -16.09 -4.04
CA ILE A 168 -5.90 -15.20 -3.88
C ILE A 168 -4.59 -16.00 -3.82
N GLU A 169 -4.60 -17.15 -3.13
CA GLU A 169 -3.42 -18.01 -3.04
C GLU A 169 -3.00 -18.58 -4.40
N LYS A 170 -3.98 -18.98 -5.24
CA LYS A 170 -3.70 -19.40 -6.62
C LYS A 170 -3.17 -18.27 -7.50
N ASP A 171 -3.71 -17.05 -7.38
CA ASP A 171 -3.19 -15.90 -8.12
C ASP A 171 -1.75 -15.53 -7.69
N GLU A 172 -1.43 -15.62 -6.40
CA GLU A 172 -0.06 -15.43 -5.91
C GLU A 172 0.91 -16.50 -6.43
N GLN A 173 0.51 -17.77 -6.46
CA GLN A 173 1.34 -18.85 -7.03
C GLN A 173 1.62 -18.61 -8.51
N PHE A 174 0.59 -18.25 -9.28
CA PHE A 174 0.76 -17.88 -10.69
C PHE A 174 1.67 -16.66 -10.86
N GLN A 175 1.59 -15.67 -9.98
CA GLN A 175 2.48 -14.50 -10.03
C GLN A 175 3.93 -14.83 -9.63
N ALA A 176 4.15 -15.73 -8.68
CA ALA A 176 5.47 -16.17 -8.25
C ALA A 176 6.20 -16.97 -9.34
N GLU A 177 5.46 -17.67 -10.19
CA GLU A 177 5.99 -18.38 -11.35
C GLU A 177 6.43 -17.42 -12.47
N LEU A 178 5.75 -16.26 -12.62
CA LEU A 178 6.12 -15.23 -13.60
C LEU A 178 7.23 -14.27 -13.15
N GLN A 179 7.49 -14.14 -11.85
CA GLN A 179 8.51 -13.24 -11.29
C GLN A 179 9.12 -13.89 -10.03
N PRO A 180 10.38 -14.36 -10.05
CA PRO A 180 11.02 -14.93 -8.87
C PRO A 180 11.37 -13.81 -7.88
N ARG A 181 10.40 -13.37 -7.09
CA ARG A 181 10.66 -12.54 -5.90
C ARG A 181 11.12 -13.49 -4.79
N LYS A 182 12.34 -13.31 -4.30
CA LYS A 182 12.87 -14.08 -3.16
C LYS A 182 12.05 -13.74 -1.90
N VAL A 183 11.01 -14.52 -1.65
CA VAL A 183 10.27 -14.47 -0.39
C VAL A 183 11.05 -15.33 0.60
N ILE A 184 11.62 -14.70 1.61
CA ILE A 184 12.26 -15.38 2.73
C ILE A 184 11.14 -16.05 3.53
N ARG A 185 10.99 -17.37 3.40
CA ARG A 185 10.08 -18.14 4.27
C ARG A 185 10.72 -18.29 5.64
N LEU A 186 10.05 -17.75 6.67
CA LEU A 186 10.43 -17.95 8.06
C LEU A 186 9.89 -19.30 8.57
N PRO A 187 10.52 -19.92 9.58
CA PRO A 187 10.05 -21.17 10.14
C PRO A 187 8.66 -21.02 10.79
N PHE A 188 7.81 -22.03 10.62
CA PHE A 188 6.37 -22.04 10.95
C PHE A 188 6.01 -21.56 12.37
N PHE A 189 6.88 -21.82 13.35
CA PHE A 189 6.68 -21.36 14.72
C PHE A 189 6.81 -19.83 14.86
N VAL A 190 7.71 -19.22 14.10
CA VAL A 190 7.91 -17.77 14.07
C VAL A 190 6.75 -17.09 13.34
N GLU A 191 6.22 -17.69 12.28
CA GLU A 191 5.01 -17.19 11.61
C GLU A 191 3.79 -17.20 12.54
N ALA A 192 3.56 -18.27 13.31
CA ALA A 192 2.41 -18.35 14.21
C ALA A 192 2.50 -17.34 15.38
N LEU A 193 3.70 -17.15 15.94
CA LEU A 193 3.95 -16.16 17.00
C LEU A 193 3.85 -14.73 16.45
N LEU A 194 4.44 -14.45 15.28
CA LEU A 194 4.33 -13.17 14.61
C LEU A 194 2.92 -12.89 14.14
N LEU A 195 2.11 -13.87 13.72
CA LEU A 195 0.71 -13.66 13.35
C LEU A 195 -0.15 -13.29 14.56
N LYS A 196 0.10 -13.89 15.73
CA LYS A 196 -0.63 -13.54 16.97
C LYS A 196 -0.19 -12.17 17.50
N ALA A 197 1.11 -11.87 17.48
CA ALA A 197 1.65 -10.57 17.83
C ALA A 197 1.23 -9.48 16.83
N SER A 198 1.22 -9.79 15.54
CA SER A 198 0.73 -8.95 14.44
C SER A 198 -0.75 -8.67 14.58
N ARG A 199 -1.59 -9.65 14.95
CA ARG A 199 -3.00 -9.40 15.26
C ARG A 199 -3.14 -8.43 16.42
N LEU A 200 -2.41 -8.63 17.52
CA LEU A 200 -2.44 -7.73 18.68
C LEU A 200 -1.95 -6.32 18.30
N PHE A 201 -0.90 -6.24 17.49
CA PHE A 201 -0.34 -5.01 16.96
C PHE A 201 -1.31 -4.31 16.00
N PHE A 202 -2.00 -5.03 15.12
CA PHE A 202 -3.03 -4.48 14.22
C PHE A 202 -4.29 -4.01 14.97
N TYR A 203 -4.65 -4.68 16.06
CA TYR A 203 -5.76 -4.21 16.92
C TYR A 203 -5.40 -2.95 17.72
N LEU A 204 -4.13 -2.82 18.13
CA LEU A 204 -3.63 -1.65 18.87
C LEU A 204 -3.24 -0.47 17.95
N PHE A 205 -2.84 -0.78 16.72
CA PHE A 205 -2.46 0.15 15.66
C PHE A 205 -3.33 -0.10 14.44
N HIS A 206 -4.44 0.62 14.37
CA HIS A 206 -5.31 0.70 13.19
C HIS A 206 -4.58 1.47 12.07
N SER A 207 -3.42 0.98 11.63
CA SER A 207 -2.65 1.60 10.56
C SER A 207 -3.49 1.58 9.29
N PRO A 208 -3.57 2.68 8.54
CA PRO A 208 -4.28 2.69 7.29
C PRO A 208 -3.71 1.63 6.34
N ILE A 209 -4.56 0.70 5.89
CA ILE A 209 -4.29 -0.35 4.88
C ILE A 209 -3.54 0.23 3.69
N LEU A 210 -3.99 1.41 3.27
CA LEU A 210 -3.37 2.22 2.25
C LEU A 210 -3.30 3.63 2.82
N GLY A 211 -2.10 4.11 3.12
CA GLY A 211 -1.92 5.50 3.52
C GLY A 211 -2.36 6.45 2.42
N ALA A 212 -2.60 7.71 2.79
CA ALA A 212 -3.02 8.73 1.83
C ALA A 212 -1.99 8.89 0.69
N TYR A 213 -0.70 8.80 1.02
CA TYR A 213 0.38 8.89 0.06
C TYR A 213 0.37 7.74 -0.96
N GLU A 214 0.26 6.49 -0.49
CA GLU A 214 0.21 5.30 -1.35
C GLU A 214 -1.03 5.34 -2.26
N THR A 215 -2.16 5.76 -1.70
CA THR A 215 -3.41 5.94 -2.45
C THR A 215 -3.26 6.98 -3.56
N LEU A 216 -2.68 8.15 -3.27
CA LEU A 216 -2.46 9.19 -4.26
C LEU A 216 -1.48 8.74 -5.35
N CYS A 217 -0.39 8.07 -4.97
CA CYS A 217 0.56 7.51 -5.93
C CYS A 217 -0.10 6.48 -6.86
N ALA A 218 -0.89 5.57 -6.31
CA ALA A 218 -1.62 4.56 -7.08
C ALA A 218 -2.68 5.18 -8.00
N LEU A 219 -3.42 6.19 -7.52
CA LEU A 219 -4.40 6.92 -8.33
C LEU A 219 -3.73 7.63 -9.51
N LEU A 220 -2.61 8.31 -9.27
CA LEU A 220 -1.84 8.94 -10.33
C LEU A 220 -1.27 7.90 -11.31
N ALA A 221 -0.81 6.75 -10.82
CA ALA A 221 -0.33 5.66 -11.66
C ALA A 221 -1.42 5.10 -12.57
N ILE A 222 -2.63 4.85 -12.05
CA ILE A 222 -3.78 4.40 -12.84
C ILE A 222 -4.14 5.43 -13.91
N LYS A 223 -4.20 6.71 -13.56
CA LYS A 223 -4.48 7.81 -14.50
C LYS A 223 -3.45 7.91 -15.61
N VAL A 224 -2.17 7.96 -15.25
CA VAL A 224 -1.06 8.07 -16.20
C VAL A 224 -1.05 6.87 -17.14
N LEU A 225 -1.18 5.66 -16.59
CA LEU A 225 -1.12 4.44 -17.38
C LEU A 225 -2.30 4.35 -18.36
N SER A 226 -3.52 4.60 -17.89
CA SER A 226 -4.72 4.55 -18.73
C SER A 226 -4.72 5.63 -19.81
N ARG A 227 -4.38 6.88 -19.50
CA ARG A 227 -4.30 7.97 -20.49
C ARG A 227 -3.24 7.70 -21.54
N THR A 228 -2.08 7.19 -21.15
CA THR A 228 -1.00 6.83 -22.10
C THR A 228 -1.43 5.69 -23.03
N ILE A 229 -2.14 4.69 -22.50
CA ILE A 229 -2.70 3.58 -23.28
C ILE A 229 -3.76 4.08 -24.27
N ILE A 230 -4.71 4.91 -23.81
CA ILE A 230 -5.78 5.46 -24.64
C ILE A 230 -5.22 6.22 -25.84
N HIS A 231 -4.28 7.14 -25.60
CA HIS A 231 -3.68 7.93 -26.69
C HIS A 231 -2.66 7.16 -27.53
N SER A 232 -2.25 5.96 -27.11
CA SER A 232 -1.29 5.15 -27.88
C SER A 232 -1.80 4.74 -29.26
N ILE A 233 -3.12 4.69 -29.47
CA ILE A 233 -3.66 4.25 -30.75
C ILE A 233 -3.40 5.25 -31.88
N GLU A 234 -3.38 6.54 -31.57
CA GLU A 234 -3.13 7.63 -32.53
C GLU A 234 -1.68 8.11 -32.49
N GLU A 235 -1.04 8.09 -31.32
CA GLU A 235 0.24 8.78 -31.08
C GLU A 235 1.46 7.83 -31.04
N ASP A 236 1.27 6.53 -30.79
CA ASP A 236 2.36 5.56 -30.65
C ASP A 236 2.89 5.06 -32.00
N ARG A 237 3.62 5.91 -32.71
CA ARG A 237 4.19 5.59 -34.04
C ARG A 237 5.14 4.40 -34.04
N PHE A 238 5.74 4.07 -32.90
CA PHE A 238 6.73 3.00 -32.78
C PHE A 238 6.18 1.73 -32.12
N GLY A 239 4.89 1.72 -31.74
CA GLY A 239 4.25 0.59 -31.06
C GLY A 239 4.86 0.26 -29.69
N VAL A 240 5.53 1.21 -29.04
CA VAL A 240 6.28 0.98 -27.80
C VAL A 240 5.38 0.77 -26.59
N VAL A 241 4.20 1.38 -26.58
CA VAL A 241 3.16 1.20 -25.58
C VAL A 241 2.28 0.03 -25.95
N GLN A 242 1.88 -0.06 -27.22
CA GLN A 242 0.96 -1.08 -27.70
C GLN A 242 1.49 -2.51 -27.48
N LYS A 243 2.81 -2.74 -27.61
CA LYS A 243 3.42 -4.05 -27.28
C LYS A 243 3.23 -4.49 -25.83
N ASP A 244 3.11 -3.54 -24.90
CA ASP A 244 2.98 -3.80 -23.46
C ASP A 244 1.53 -3.75 -22.98
N LEU A 245 0.56 -3.56 -23.90
CA LEU A 245 -0.85 -3.39 -23.58
C LEU A 245 -1.41 -4.56 -22.74
N LYS A 246 -1.06 -5.79 -23.13
CA LYS A 246 -1.47 -7.01 -22.40
C LYS A 246 -1.02 -6.98 -20.94
N LEU A 247 0.22 -6.54 -20.68
CA LEU A 247 0.76 -6.45 -19.33
C LEU A 247 0.00 -5.39 -18.52
N CYS A 248 -0.17 -4.20 -19.08
CA CYS A 248 -0.80 -3.08 -18.38
C CYS A 248 -2.28 -3.34 -18.07
N ILE A 249 -3.06 -3.80 -19.04
CA ILE A 249 -4.48 -4.15 -18.84
C ILE A 249 -4.61 -5.29 -17.84
N SER A 250 -3.75 -6.30 -17.91
CA SER A 250 -3.76 -7.41 -16.95
C SER A 250 -3.54 -6.91 -15.51
N LYS A 251 -2.62 -5.96 -15.30
CA LYS A 251 -2.37 -5.39 -13.96
C LYS A 251 -3.54 -4.53 -13.46
N LEU A 252 -4.13 -3.70 -14.32
CA LEU A 252 -5.33 -2.92 -13.97
C LEU A 252 -6.52 -3.82 -13.62
N THR A 253 -6.74 -4.87 -14.41
CA THR A 253 -7.83 -5.83 -14.17
C THR A 253 -7.62 -6.62 -12.88
N ARG A 254 -6.38 -7.04 -12.59
CA ARG A 254 -6.03 -7.68 -11.31
C ARG A 254 -6.28 -6.78 -10.11
N LEU A 255 -5.98 -5.47 -10.24
CA LEU A 255 -6.30 -4.51 -9.19
C LEU A 255 -7.81 -4.46 -8.93
N SER A 256 -8.64 -4.46 -9.98
CA SER A 256 -10.11 -4.48 -9.85
C SER A 256 -10.57 -5.74 -9.12
N ILE A 257 -10.04 -6.91 -9.49
CA ILE A 257 -10.35 -8.19 -8.81
C ILE A 257 -9.93 -8.14 -7.33
N ALA A 258 -8.77 -7.57 -7.02
CA ALA A 258 -8.27 -7.47 -5.64
C ALA A 258 -9.13 -6.52 -4.79
N ILE A 259 -9.57 -5.39 -5.35
CA ILE A 259 -10.50 -4.46 -4.70
C ILE A 259 -11.83 -5.16 -4.41
N ASP A 260 -12.40 -5.83 -5.41
CA ASP A 260 -13.66 -6.58 -5.26
C ASP A 260 -13.56 -7.67 -4.18
N ALA A 261 -12.47 -8.43 -4.18
CA ALA A 261 -12.21 -9.46 -3.19
C ALA A 261 -12.14 -8.87 -1.77
N TYR A 262 -11.43 -7.75 -1.61
CA TYR A 262 -11.33 -7.03 -0.34
C TYR A 262 -12.68 -6.53 0.16
N VAL A 263 -13.46 -5.85 -0.71
CA VAL A 263 -14.79 -5.33 -0.37
C VAL A 263 -15.73 -6.47 0.04
N ARG A 264 -15.70 -7.61 -0.68
CA ARG A 264 -16.52 -8.79 -0.36
C ARG A 264 -16.09 -9.47 0.94
N ALA A 265 -14.79 -9.59 1.20
CA ALA A 265 -14.28 -10.23 2.41
C ALA A 265 -14.59 -9.42 3.68
N ARG A 266 -14.58 -8.09 3.58
CA ARG A 266 -14.93 -7.20 4.70
C ARG A 266 -16.42 -7.31 5.10
N GLY A 267 -17.33 -7.45 4.13
CA GLY A 267 -18.78 -7.50 4.37
C GLY A 267 -19.39 -6.15 4.81
N ARG A 268 -20.73 -6.07 4.90
CA ARG A 268 -21.50 -4.84 5.21
C ARG A 268 -21.35 -4.29 6.65
N SER A 269 -20.62 -4.98 7.53
CA SER A 269 -20.67 -4.75 8.99
C SER A 269 -19.58 -3.84 9.56
N ALA A 270 -18.73 -3.22 8.73
CA ALA A 270 -17.70 -2.34 9.24
C ALA A 270 -18.20 -0.90 9.25
N THR A 271 -18.15 -0.26 10.42
CA THR A 271 -18.45 1.16 10.63
C THR A 271 -17.76 2.06 9.58
N PRO A 272 -18.43 3.13 9.12
CA PRO A 272 -18.04 3.92 7.96
C PRO A 272 -16.81 4.84 8.16
N SER A 273 -16.12 4.77 9.30
CA SER A 273 -15.14 5.78 9.71
C SER A 273 -13.67 5.38 9.48
N ASN A 274 -13.36 4.58 8.45
CA ASN A 274 -11.98 4.19 8.17
C ASN A 274 -11.52 4.87 6.88
N ILE A 275 -10.52 5.75 6.98
CA ILE A 275 -9.81 6.41 5.85
C ILE A 275 -9.48 5.40 4.73
N ASN A 276 -9.21 4.15 5.09
CA ASN A 276 -9.00 3.04 4.16
C ASN A 276 -10.17 2.78 3.21
N GLN A 277 -11.41 2.87 3.69
CA GLN A 277 -12.59 2.68 2.85
C GLN A 277 -12.71 3.78 1.81
N PHE A 278 -12.47 5.03 2.23
CA PHE A 278 -12.45 6.15 1.31
C PHE A 278 -11.36 5.98 0.26
N ASN A 279 -10.15 5.62 0.68
CA ASN A 279 -9.01 5.40 -0.21
C ASN A 279 -9.27 4.26 -1.21
N VAL A 280 -9.79 3.12 -0.76
CA VAL A 280 -10.13 1.98 -1.63
C VAL A 280 -11.27 2.35 -2.58
N HIS A 281 -12.30 3.04 -2.10
CA HIS A 281 -13.40 3.50 -2.95
C HIS A 281 -12.92 4.49 -4.03
N LEU A 282 -12.03 5.41 -3.68
CA LEU A 282 -11.45 6.37 -4.62
C LEU A 282 -10.64 5.65 -5.71
N LEU A 283 -9.89 4.61 -5.34
CA LEU A 283 -9.19 3.77 -6.31
C LEU A 283 -10.15 2.99 -7.22
N ASP A 284 -11.22 2.43 -6.65
CA ASP A 284 -12.24 1.69 -7.40
C ASP A 284 -12.93 2.56 -8.45
N VAL A 285 -13.37 3.76 -8.06
CA VAL A 285 -14.01 4.74 -8.95
C VAL A 285 -13.06 5.12 -10.10
N GLU A 286 -11.81 5.44 -9.78
CA GLU A 286 -10.83 5.83 -10.80
C GLU A 286 -10.50 4.66 -11.74
N LEU A 287 -10.30 3.46 -11.19
CA LEU A 287 -9.98 2.27 -11.96
C LEU A 287 -11.13 1.86 -12.88
N ALA A 288 -12.37 1.92 -12.41
CA ALA A 288 -13.55 1.65 -13.20
C ALA A 288 -13.68 2.65 -14.37
N SER A 289 -13.43 3.94 -14.11
CA SER A 289 -13.38 4.96 -15.17
C SER A 289 -12.27 4.67 -16.18
N ALA A 290 -11.07 4.35 -15.72
CA ALA A 290 -9.92 4.06 -16.57
C ALA A 290 -10.15 2.84 -17.48
N LEU A 291 -10.67 1.73 -16.93
CA LEU A 291 -10.96 0.53 -17.70
C LEU A 291 -12.11 0.74 -18.70
N LYS A 292 -13.12 1.53 -18.33
CA LYS A 292 -14.20 1.93 -19.23
C LYS A 292 -13.66 2.75 -20.41
N ASP A 293 -12.84 3.77 -20.13
CA ASP A 293 -12.26 4.63 -21.17
C ASP A 293 -11.38 3.81 -22.14
N ILE A 294 -10.52 2.93 -21.61
CA ILE A 294 -9.72 2.01 -22.44
C ILE A 294 -10.63 1.15 -23.32
N ARG A 295 -11.67 0.52 -22.75
CA ARG A 295 -12.60 -0.30 -23.53
C ARG A 295 -13.27 0.51 -24.63
N THR A 296 -13.72 1.74 -24.36
CA THR A 296 -14.41 2.56 -25.36
C THR A 296 -13.51 2.93 -26.54
N VAL A 297 -12.22 3.18 -26.29
CA VAL A 297 -11.27 3.59 -27.32
C VAL A 297 -10.82 2.40 -28.17
N PHE A 298 -10.61 1.24 -27.55
CA PHE A 298 -10.12 0.06 -28.25
C PHE A 298 -11.24 -0.81 -28.84
N ALA A 299 -12.50 -0.66 -28.40
CA ALA A 299 -13.62 -1.47 -28.90
C ALA A 299 -13.75 -1.47 -30.44
N PRO A 300 -13.61 -0.34 -31.17
CA PRO A 300 -13.71 -0.33 -32.63
C PRO A 300 -12.61 -1.12 -33.37
N TYR A 301 -11.54 -1.52 -32.67
CA TYR A 301 -10.36 -2.17 -33.24
C TYR A 301 -10.25 -3.65 -32.87
N ILE A 302 -11.23 -4.18 -32.12
CA ILE A 302 -11.27 -5.57 -31.65
C ILE A 302 -12.28 -6.41 -32.48
N GLU A 303 -13.14 -5.76 -33.26
CA GLU A 303 -14.05 -6.40 -34.24
C GLU A 303 -13.32 -6.74 -35.55
#